data_AF-A0AAD6ZLE9-F1
#
_entry.id   AF-A0AAD6ZLE9-F1
#
_cell.length_a   1.000
_cell.length_b   1.000
_cell.length_c   1.000
_cell.angle_alpha   90.00
_cell.angle_beta   90.00
_cell.angle_gamma   90.00
#
_symmetry.space_group_name_H-M   'P 1'
#
loop_
_entity.id
_entity.type
_entity.pdbx_description
1 polymer ?
#
loop_
_entity_poly.entity_id
_entity_poly.type
_entity_poly.pdbx_seq_one_letter_code
_entity_poly.pdbx_strand_id
1 'polypeptide(L)'
;MRAGTHAELAAKMGFGTAPAVIMLGRTLHRFRHGEHKERFGKGTHFWAALDARAAEVQAELDKEEAKRFVRPSRYKCAAPGCPVEASKGSMLRACAGKCEDAYKPRYCTKECQVPDWKTHKRMCKPGLEAPQSEAPPPSRSPIDPSFTAGRFEMSPDLSLPTQPKNPTFKTARNGEYSVEIGGISVHTSPSQLSSQEIKELAQKVKVLSGEK
;
A
#
# COMPACT_ATOMS: atom_id res chain seq x y z
N MET A 1 9.31 19.67 -21.52
CA MET A 1 8.92 20.96 -20.88
C MET A 1 7.42 21.23 -20.94
N ARG A 2 6.72 20.96 -22.04
CA ARG A 2 5.28 21.27 -22.20
C ARG A 2 4.35 20.51 -21.25
N ALA A 3 4.72 19.31 -20.80
CA ALA A 3 3.86 18.49 -19.93
C ALA A 3 3.49 19.17 -18.61
N GLY A 4 4.45 19.82 -17.93
CA GLY A 4 4.19 20.51 -16.67
C GLY A 4 3.27 21.72 -16.83
N THR A 5 3.45 22.50 -17.89
CA THR A 5 2.58 23.65 -18.20
C THR A 5 1.16 23.21 -18.55
N HIS A 6 1.01 22.10 -19.29
CA HIS A 6 -0.32 21.55 -19.58
C HIS A 6 -1.00 21.01 -18.33
N ALA A 7 -0.26 20.38 -17.41
CA ALA A 7 -0.82 19.88 -16.17
C ALA A 7 -1.23 21.01 -15.20
N GLU A 8 -0.46 22.09 -15.13
CA GLU A 8 -0.85 23.30 -14.39
C GLU A 8 -2.11 23.93 -14.95
N LEU A 9 -2.20 24.08 -16.27
CA LEU A 9 -3.40 24.61 -16.92
C LEU A 9 -4.61 23.70 -16.69
N ALA A 10 -4.43 22.38 -16.79
CA ALA A 10 -5.48 21.39 -16.52
C ALA A 10 -5.96 21.47 -15.06
N ALA A 11 -5.04 21.55 -14.09
CA ALA A 11 -5.38 21.72 -12.68
C ALA A 11 -6.14 23.04 -12.43
N LYS A 12 -5.70 24.14 -13.06
CA LYS A 12 -6.37 25.45 -13.01
C LYS A 12 -7.80 25.40 -13.57
N MET A 13 -8.04 24.56 -14.59
CA MET A 13 -9.37 24.32 -15.14
C MET A 13 -10.21 23.30 -14.35
N GLY A 14 -9.73 22.82 -13.20
CA GLY A 14 -10.45 21.86 -12.36
C GLY A 14 -10.22 20.39 -12.69
N PHE A 15 -9.35 20.06 -13.67
CA PHE A 15 -9.00 18.68 -14.02
C PHE A 15 -7.86 18.11 -13.16
N GLY A 16 -7.65 18.66 -11.96
CA GLY A 16 -6.58 18.24 -11.05
C GLY A 16 -6.64 16.76 -10.62
N THR A 17 -7.83 16.17 -10.68
CA THR A 17 -8.09 14.75 -10.36
C THR A 17 -8.00 13.81 -11.56
N ALA A 18 -7.76 14.34 -12.77
CA ALA A 18 -7.66 13.52 -13.97
C ALA A 18 -6.47 12.53 -13.83
N PRO A 19 -6.62 11.25 -14.22
CA PRO A 19 -5.58 10.24 -14.05
C PRO A 19 -4.21 10.64 -14.64
N ALA A 20 -4.22 11.32 -15.80
CA ALA A 20 -2.99 11.81 -16.44
C ALA A 20 -2.24 12.85 -15.58
N VAL A 21 -2.97 13.76 -14.92
CA VAL A 21 -2.41 14.79 -14.05
C VAL A 21 -1.81 14.15 -12.79
N ILE A 22 -2.50 13.19 -12.20
CA ILE A 22 -2.01 12.43 -11.03
C ILE A 22 -0.75 11.63 -11.37
N MET A 23 -0.72 10.93 -12.50
CA MET A 23 0.45 10.15 -12.93
C MET A 23 1.67 11.04 -13.15
N LEU A 24 1.49 12.18 -13.83
CA LEU A 24 2.57 13.15 -14.00
C LEU A 24 3.01 13.72 -12.65
N GLY A 25 2.06 14.00 -11.75
CA GLY A 25 2.31 14.46 -10.39
C GLY A 25 3.22 13.54 -9.59
N ARG A 26 2.92 12.24 -9.57
CA ARG A 26 3.77 11.23 -8.91
C ARG A 26 5.17 11.18 -9.49
N THR A 27 5.29 11.32 -10.81
CA THR A 27 6.57 11.34 -11.51
C THR A 27 7.39 12.57 -11.13
N LEU A 28 6.72 13.74 -11.05
CA LEU A 28 7.34 15.02 -10.75
C LEU A 28 7.55 15.29 -9.26
N HIS A 29 6.85 14.58 -8.37
CA HIS A 29 6.90 14.78 -6.92
C HIS A 29 8.35 14.69 -6.37
N ARG A 30 9.16 13.77 -6.91
CA ARG A 30 10.59 13.63 -6.55
C ARG A 30 11.41 14.89 -6.82
N PHE A 31 11.00 15.72 -7.79
CA PHE A 31 11.70 16.95 -8.16
C PHE A 31 11.15 18.18 -7.42
N ARG A 32 10.02 18.07 -6.71
CA ARG A 32 9.41 19.18 -5.96
C ARG A 32 10.34 19.73 -4.87
N HIS A 33 11.09 18.85 -4.21
CA HIS A 33 11.99 19.18 -3.10
C HIS A 33 13.48 19.06 -3.45
N GLY A 34 13.80 18.65 -4.67
CA GLY A 34 15.19 18.42 -5.11
C GLY A 34 15.81 19.62 -5.85
N GLU A 35 16.90 19.34 -6.57
CA GLU A 35 17.71 20.30 -7.34
C GLU A 35 16.93 21.10 -8.40
N HIS A 36 15.71 20.67 -8.73
CA HIS A 36 14.85 21.33 -9.71
C HIS A 36 13.67 22.10 -9.08
N LYS A 37 13.75 22.44 -7.79
CA LYS A 37 12.70 23.19 -7.07
C LYS A 37 12.31 24.49 -7.75
N GLU A 38 13.25 25.25 -8.33
CA GLU A 38 12.91 26.50 -9.03
C GLU A 38 12.02 26.29 -10.27
N ARG A 39 12.22 25.15 -10.94
CA ARG A 39 11.52 24.80 -12.18
C ARG A 39 10.14 24.23 -11.92
N PHE A 40 9.99 23.43 -10.87
CA PHE A 40 8.75 22.72 -10.57
C PHE A 40 7.96 23.33 -9.41
N GLY A 41 8.57 24.16 -8.56
CA GLY A 41 7.93 24.73 -7.37
C GLY A 41 6.89 25.82 -7.63
N LYS A 42 6.81 26.36 -8.85
CA LYS A 42 5.90 27.47 -9.21
C LYS A 42 4.46 27.05 -9.56
N GLY A 43 4.18 25.75 -9.73
CA GLY A 43 2.86 25.23 -10.13
C GLY A 43 1.88 25.15 -8.96
N THR A 44 1.32 26.29 -8.54
CA THR A 44 0.48 26.37 -7.33
C THR A 44 -0.78 25.51 -7.43
N HIS A 45 -1.47 25.52 -8.58
CA HIS A 45 -2.72 24.77 -8.72
C HIS A 45 -2.48 23.27 -8.88
N PHE A 46 -1.44 22.90 -9.62
CA PHE A 46 -1.05 21.50 -9.79
C PHE A 46 -0.67 20.84 -8.47
N TRP A 47 0.19 21.46 -7.66
CA TRP A 47 0.58 20.89 -6.38
C TRP A 47 -0.57 20.87 -5.38
N ALA A 48 -1.39 21.94 -5.33
CA ALA A 48 -2.57 21.96 -4.48
C ALA A 48 -3.55 20.82 -4.82
N ALA A 49 -3.77 20.55 -6.11
CA ALA A 49 -4.62 19.44 -6.54
C ALA A 49 -4.04 18.06 -6.15
N LEU A 50 -2.73 17.87 -6.26
CA LEU A 50 -2.07 16.63 -5.85
C LEU A 50 -2.10 16.43 -4.33
N ASP A 51 -1.85 17.49 -3.56
CA ASP A 51 -1.88 17.47 -2.10
C ASP A 51 -3.31 17.19 -1.61
N ALA A 52 -4.32 17.84 -2.20
CA ALA A 52 -5.73 17.56 -1.91
C ALA A 52 -6.09 16.08 -2.20
N ARG A 53 -5.66 15.56 -3.35
CA ARG A 53 -5.89 14.14 -3.70
C ARG A 53 -5.17 13.19 -2.75
N ALA A 54 -3.94 13.51 -2.34
CA ALA A 54 -3.21 12.70 -1.38
C ALA A 54 -3.93 12.68 -0.02
N ALA A 55 -4.44 13.83 0.43
CA ALA A 55 -5.23 13.93 1.65
C ALA A 55 -6.54 13.14 1.59
N GLU A 56 -7.27 13.18 0.46
CA GLU A 56 -8.46 12.34 0.24
C GLU A 56 -8.14 10.85 0.36
N VAL A 57 -7.07 10.39 -0.32
CA VAL A 57 -6.65 8.99 -0.28
C VAL A 57 -6.25 8.58 1.13
N GLN A 58 -5.49 9.42 1.84
CA GLN A 58 -5.10 9.16 3.21
C GLN A 58 -6.31 9.06 4.14
N ALA A 59 -7.26 9.99 4.03
CA ALA A 59 -8.48 9.96 4.83
C ALA A 59 -9.32 8.69 4.59
N GLU A 60 -9.36 8.15 3.37
CA GLU A 60 -10.01 6.87 3.10
C GLU A 60 -9.23 5.68 3.71
N LEU A 61 -7.90 5.68 3.64
CA LEU A 61 -7.07 4.66 4.29
C LEU A 61 -7.26 4.68 5.82
N ASP A 62 -7.26 5.86 6.44
CA ASP A 62 -7.48 6.02 7.87
C ASP A 62 -8.87 5.52 8.29
N LYS A 63 -9.90 5.78 7.47
CA LYS A 63 -11.25 5.22 7.70
C LYS A 63 -11.27 3.70 7.58
N GLU A 64 -10.54 3.13 6.63
CA GLU A 64 -10.43 1.67 6.50
C GLU A 64 -9.68 1.04 7.68
N GLU A 65 -8.58 1.65 8.11
CA GLU A 65 -7.80 1.20 9.26
C GLU A 65 -8.61 1.31 10.56
N ALA A 66 -9.34 2.41 10.77
CA ALA A 66 -10.27 2.55 11.89
C ALA A 66 -11.32 1.42 11.89
N LYS A 67 -11.89 1.07 10.71
CA LYS A 67 -12.81 -0.07 10.58
C LYS A 67 -12.14 -1.41 10.92
N ARG A 68 -10.87 -1.60 10.57
CA ARG A 68 -10.08 -2.80 10.94
C ARG A 68 -9.83 -2.86 12.45
N PHE A 69 -9.54 -1.72 13.07
CA PHE A 69 -9.30 -1.63 14.51
C PHE A 69 -10.58 -1.95 15.32
N VAL A 70 -11.74 -1.43 14.89
CA VAL A 70 -13.02 -1.73 15.56
C VAL A 70 -13.40 -3.21 15.47
N ARG A 71 -13.09 -3.89 14.35
CA ARG A 71 -13.50 -5.28 14.09
C ARG A 71 -12.35 -6.11 13.50
N PRO A 72 -11.32 -6.45 14.29
CA PRO A 72 -10.13 -7.14 13.78
C PRO A 72 -10.46 -8.53 13.23
N SER A 73 -11.42 -9.23 13.84
CA SER A 73 -11.91 -10.56 13.41
C SER A 73 -12.49 -10.58 11.99
N ARG A 74 -12.91 -9.42 11.46
CA ARG A 74 -13.47 -9.31 10.09
C ARG A 74 -12.40 -9.47 9.01
N TYR A 75 -11.13 -9.19 9.34
CA TYR A 75 -10.04 -9.09 8.37
C TYR A 75 -8.96 -10.17 8.57
N LYS A 76 -9.07 -11.01 9.62
CA LYS A 76 -8.12 -12.09 9.90
C LYS A 76 -8.81 -13.45 9.89
N CYS A 77 -8.11 -14.47 9.40
CA CYS A 77 -8.57 -15.85 9.53
C CYS A 77 -8.63 -16.24 11.02
N ALA A 78 -9.75 -16.80 11.45
CA ALA A 78 -9.94 -17.22 12.84
C ALA A 78 -9.24 -18.56 13.17
N ALA A 79 -8.76 -19.29 12.17
CA ALA A 79 -8.08 -20.56 12.41
C ALA A 79 -6.74 -20.34 13.14
N PRO A 80 -6.47 -21.08 14.22
CA PRO A 80 -5.26 -20.92 14.99
C PRO A 80 -4.02 -21.20 14.12
N GLY A 81 -3.08 -20.24 14.10
CA GLY A 81 -1.84 -20.33 13.33
C GLY A 81 -1.97 -19.97 11.84
N CYS A 82 -3.15 -19.57 11.35
CA CYS A 82 -3.30 -19.13 9.96
C CYS A 82 -2.92 -17.64 9.80
N PRO A 83 -1.87 -17.27 9.04
CA PRO A 83 -1.43 -15.88 8.90
C PRO A 83 -2.24 -15.09 7.85
N VAL A 84 -3.33 -15.64 7.32
CA VAL A 84 -4.08 -15.00 6.23
C VAL A 84 -4.88 -13.82 6.76
N GLU A 85 -4.52 -12.64 6.25
CA GLU A 85 -5.26 -11.40 6.43
C GLU A 85 -5.86 -10.95 5.09
N ALA A 86 -7.09 -10.45 5.14
CA ALA A 86 -7.80 -9.96 3.97
C ALA A 86 -7.85 -8.44 3.95
N SER A 87 -7.63 -7.84 2.77
CA SER A 87 -7.82 -6.40 2.57
C SER A 87 -9.30 -6.01 2.72
N LYS A 88 -10.21 -6.88 2.27
CA LYS A 88 -11.66 -6.69 2.35
C LYS A 88 -12.30 -7.81 3.15
N GLY A 89 -13.21 -7.47 4.06
CA GLY A 89 -13.91 -8.46 4.89
C GLY A 89 -14.76 -9.47 4.10
N SER A 90 -15.07 -9.22 2.82
CA SER A 90 -15.76 -10.15 1.92
C SER A 90 -14.88 -11.28 1.40
N MET A 91 -13.55 -11.17 1.50
CA MET A 91 -12.62 -12.21 1.01
C MET A 91 -12.55 -13.42 1.94
N LEU A 92 -13.01 -13.29 3.19
CA LEU A 92 -13.08 -14.38 4.15
C LEU A 92 -14.52 -14.86 4.29
N ARG A 93 -14.70 -16.17 4.34
CA ARG A 93 -15.99 -16.83 4.50
C ARG A 93 -16.39 -16.76 5.97
N ALA A 94 -17.49 -16.09 6.26
CA ALA A 94 -18.06 -16.06 7.60
C ALA A 94 -18.64 -17.43 7.97
N CYS A 95 -18.63 -17.76 9.26
CA CYS A 95 -19.36 -18.91 9.79
C CYS A 95 -20.85 -18.82 9.39
N ALA A 96 -21.41 -19.92 8.86
CA ALA A 96 -22.80 -20.00 8.44
C ALA A 96 -23.80 -20.13 9.60
N GLY A 97 -23.32 -20.23 10.85
CA GLY A 97 -24.17 -20.34 12.03
C GLY A 97 -24.83 -19.02 12.46
N LYS A 98 -25.68 -19.12 13.50
CA LYS A 98 -26.46 -18.00 14.05
C LYS A 98 -25.72 -17.18 15.11
N CYS A 99 -24.39 -17.24 15.15
CA CYS A 99 -23.58 -16.38 16.02
C CYS A 99 -23.71 -14.90 15.61
N GLU A 100 -23.54 -13.99 16.57
CA GLU A 100 -23.58 -12.55 16.35
C GLU A 100 -22.47 -12.11 15.39
N ASP A 101 -22.75 -11.10 14.55
CA ASP A 101 -21.79 -10.63 13.55
C ASP A 101 -20.50 -10.08 14.16
N ALA A 102 -20.58 -9.50 15.38
CA ALA A 102 -19.42 -8.91 16.07
C ALA A 102 -18.29 -9.94 16.32
N TYR A 103 -18.65 -11.16 16.72
CA TYR A 103 -17.71 -12.24 17.04
C TYR A 103 -17.80 -13.42 16.07
N LYS A 104 -18.49 -13.27 14.95
CA LYS A 104 -18.61 -14.28 13.90
C LYS A 104 -17.23 -14.53 13.29
N PRO A 105 -16.62 -15.72 13.49
CA PRO A 105 -15.32 -16.01 12.93
C PRO A 105 -15.39 -16.07 11.40
N ARG A 106 -14.30 -15.69 10.75
CA ARG A 106 -14.14 -15.75 9.30
C ARG A 106 -12.93 -16.60 8.94
N TYR A 107 -13.04 -17.34 7.84
CA TYR A 107 -12.01 -18.29 7.42
C TYR A 107 -11.66 -18.07 5.95
N CYS A 108 -10.39 -18.24 5.60
CA CYS A 108 -9.96 -18.19 4.20
C CYS A 108 -10.42 -19.43 3.41
N THR A 109 -10.46 -20.61 4.05
CA THR A 109 -10.87 -21.89 3.46
C THR A 109 -11.75 -22.70 4.39
N LYS A 110 -12.44 -23.72 3.85
CA LYS A 110 -13.21 -24.67 4.66
C LYS A 110 -12.30 -25.52 5.55
N GLU A 111 -11.08 -25.80 5.10
CA GLU A 111 -10.05 -26.53 5.86
C GLU A 111 -9.65 -25.80 7.14
N CYS A 112 -9.61 -24.47 7.12
CA CYS A 112 -9.40 -23.65 8.31
C CYS A 112 -10.61 -23.66 9.27
N GLN A 113 -11.83 -23.82 8.74
CA GLN A 113 -13.06 -23.81 9.53
C GLN A 113 -13.28 -25.11 10.31
N VAL A 114 -13.00 -26.27 9.71
CA VAL A 114 -13.24 -27.59 10.33
C VAL A 114 -12.53 -27.79 11.69
N PRO A 115 -11.23 -27.47 11.86
CA PRO A 115 -10.56 -27.66 13.14
C PRO A 115 -11.09 -26.69 14.21
N ASP A 116 -11.33 -25.43 13.85
CA ASP A 116 -11.88 -24.41 14.75
C ASP A 116 -13.37 -24.65 15.07
N TRP A 117 -14.09 -25.46 14.28
CA TRP A 117 -15.48 -25.78 14.57
C TRP A 117 -15.67 -26.46 15.93
N LYS A 118 -14.71 -27.27 16.39
CA LYS A 118 -14.79 -27.97 17.68
C LYS A 118 -14.85 -26.98 18.86
N THR A 119 -14.09 -25.89 18.78
CA THR A 119 -14.03 -24.80 19.75
C THR A 119 -15.20 -23.83 19.55
N HIS A 120 -15.42 -23.37 18.32
CA HIS A 120 -16.44 -22.38 17.98
C HIS A 120 -17.88 -22.86 18.22
N LYS A 121 -18.19 -24.15 17.99
CA LYS A 121 -19.55 -24.71 18.08
C LYS A 121 -20.24 -24.39 19.42
N ARG A 122 -19.49 -24.29 20.52
CA ARG A 122 -20.03 -23.97 21.85
C ARG A 122 -20.60 -22.54 21.92
N MET A 123 -19.96 -21.61 21.19
CA MET A 123 -20.32 -20.19 21.09
C MET A 123 -21.17 -19.87 19.86
N CYS A 124 -21.36 -20.84 18.95
CA CYS A 124 -22.17 -20.69 17.74
C CYS A 124 -23.68 -20.81 18.04
N LYS A 125 -24.19 -19.97 18.93
CA LYS A 125 -25.60 -19.97 19.36
C LYS A 125 -26.22 -18.57 19.13
N PRO A 126 -27.50 -18.49 18.77
CA PRO A 126 -28.20 -17.22 18.69
C PRO A 126 -28.36 -16.60 20.10
N GLY A 127 -28.16 -15.29 20.22
CA GLY A 127 -28.48 -14.54 21.43
C GLY A 127 -27.54 -14.73 22.63
N LEU A 128 -26.40 -15.42 22.46
CA LEU A 128 -25.33 -15.23 23.44
C LEU A 128 -24.78 -13.82 23.24
N GLU A 129 -25.07 -12.94 24.17
CA GLU A 129 -24.31 -11.70 24.27
C GLU A 129 -22.83 -12.07 24.37
N ALA A 130 -21.99 -11.34 23.63
CA ALA A 130 -20.56 -11.58 23.69
C ALA A 130 -20.14 -11.60 25.17
N PRO A 131 -19.26 -12.51 25.62
CA PRO A 131 -18.60 -12.29 26.90
C PRO A 131 -18.08 -10.86 26.83
N GLN A 132 -18.57 -9.98 27.71
CA GLN A 132 -18.17 -8.58 27.68
C GLN A 132 -16.66 -8.62 27.83
N SER A 133 -15.94 -8.48 26.72
CA SER A 133 -14.53 -8.21 26.78
C SER A 133 -14.53 -6.88 27.48
N GLU A 134 -14.18 -6.88 28.77
CA GLU A 134 -13.95 -5.66 29.52
C GLU A 134 -13.19 -4.77 28.56
N ALA A 135 -13.86 -3.70 28.12
CA ALA A 135 -13.27 -2.80 27.15
C ALA A 135 -11.88 -2.50 27.69
N PRO A 136 -10.80 -2.62 26.89
CA PRO A 136 -9.47 -2.31 27.37
C PRO A 136 -9.60 -0.98 28.10
N PRO A 137 -9.27 -0.92 29.41
CA PRO A 137 -9.61 0.22 30.25
C PRO A 137 -9.20 1.46 29.48
N PRO A 138 -10.07 2.48 29.37
CA PRO A 138 -9.79 3.64 28.53
C PRO A 138 -8.38 4.07 28.87
N SER A 139 -7.49 4.05 27.87
CA SER A 139 -6.10 4.42 28.01
C SER A 139 -6.05 5.90 28.36
N ARG A 140 -6.38 6.20 29.61
CA ARG A 140 -6.12 7.44 30.31
C ARG A 140 -4.74 7.25 30.89
N SER A 141 -3.74 7.25 30.02
CA SER A 141 -2.49 7.84 30.47
C SER A 141 -2.82 9.34 30.56
N PRO A 142 -2.82 9.95 31.75
CA PRO A 142 -2.71 11.40 31.83
C PRO A 142 -1.48 11.74 31.01
N ILE A 143 -1.64 12.48 29.92
CA ILE A 143 -0.52 13.14 29.28
C ILE A 143 -0.04 14.11 30.35
N ASP A 144 0.96 13.69 31.11
CA ASP A 144 1.59 14.51 32.11
C ASP A 144 2.29 15.65 31.35
N PRO A 145 1.82 16.90 31.45
CA PRO A 145 2.45 18.02 30.73
C PRO A 145 3.85 18.34 31.28
N SER A 146 4.35 17.56 32.24
CA SER A 146 5.65 17.73 32.88
C SER A 146 6.80 16.96 32.20
N PHE A 147 6.67 16.54 30.94
CA PHE A 147 7.86 16.15 30.16
C PHE A 147 8.64 17.43 29.79
N THR A 148 9.39 17.90 30.78
CA THR A 148 10.47 18.88 30.67
C THR A 148 11.26 18.67 29.40
N ALA A 149 11.68 19.79 28.79
CA ALA A 149 12.53 19.92 27.62
C ALA A 149 13.88 19.19 27.76
N GLY A 150 13.84 17.86 27.85
CA GLY A 150 14.95 16.98 27.60
C GLY A 150 15.22 17.06 26.12
N ARG A 151 16.24 17.83 25.77
CA ARG A 151 16.96 17.82 24.50
C ARG A 151 17.08 16.37 24.01
N PHE A 152 16.15 15.95 23.17
CA PHE A 152 16.22 14.69 22.47
C PHE A 152 17.37 14.88 21.48
N GLU A 153 18.57 14.45 21.85
CA GLU A 153 19.63 14.23 20.89
C GLU A 153 19.10 13.23 19.89
N MET A 154 18.70 13.73 18.71
CA MET A 154 18.45 12.89 17.56
C MET A 154 19.77 12.20 17.25
N SER A 155 19.92 10.94 17.66
CA SER A 155 21.01 10.10 17.17
C SER A 155 20.97 10.14 15.65
N PRO A 156 22.05 10.58 14.98
CA PRO A 156 22.08 10.75 13.52
C PRO A 156 22.20 9.42 12.76
N ASP A 157 21.96 8.27 13.38
CA ASP A 157 22.17 6.95 12.78
C ASP A 157 20.89 6.38 12.15
N LEU A 158 20.20 7.20 11.36
CA LEU A 158 19.34 6.69 10.30
C LEU A 158 20.22 6.46 9.08
N SER A 159 20.98 5.37 9.13
CA SER A 159 21.57 4.74 7.96
C SER A 159 20.44 4.48 6.95
N LEU A 160 20.29 5.39 5.99
CA LEU A 160 19.37 5.27 4.86
C LEU A 160 19.52 3.87 4.26
N PRO A 161 18.42 3.15 3.97
CA PRO A 161 18.51 1.89 3.24
C PRO A 161 19.29 2.16 1.95
N THR A 162 20.38 1.40 1.78
CA THR A 162 21.28 1.50 0.63
C THR A 162 20.45 1.45 -0.65
N GLN A 163 20.75 2.40 -1.54
CA GLN A 163 20.14 2.53 -2.87
C GLN A 163 19.98 1.13 -3.52
N PRO A 164 18.81 0.81 -4.09
CA PRO A 164 18.62 -0.46 -4.76
C PRO A 164 19.68 -0.62 -5.85
N LYS A 165 20.43 -1.71 -5.77
CA LYS A 165 21.48 -2.07 -6.74
C LYS A 165 20.88 -2.04 -8.15
N ASN A 166 21.65 -1.53 -9.11
CA ASN A 166 21.27 -1.47 -10.53
C ASN A 166 20.74 -2.84 -11.01
N PRO A 167 19.69 -2.86 -11.86
CA PRO A 167 19.11 -4.09 -12.37
C PRO A 167 20.18 -4.91 -13.08
N THR A 168 20.36 -6.15 -12.64
CA THR A 168 21.32 -7.08 -13.24
C THR A 168 20.60 -7.93 -14.27
N PHE A 169 20.93 -7.76 -15.54
CA PHE A 169 20.39 -8.59 -16.62
C PHE A 169 21.15 -9.91 -16.69
N LYS A 170 20.44 -11.03 -16.58
CA LYS A 170 21.01 -12.36 -16.78
C LYS A 170 20.34 -13.01 -18.00
N THR A 171 21.12 -13.30 -19.02
CA THR A 171 20.66 -14.04 -20.20
C THR A 171 20.67 -15.53 -19.86
N ALA A 172 19.51 -16.19 -19.87
CA ALA A 172 19.44 -17.64 -19.67
C ALA A 172 19.77 -18.38 -20.98
N ARG A 173 20.44 -19.53 -20.88
CA ARG A 173 20.90 -20.35 -22.04
C ARG A 173 19.77 -20.86 -22.94
N ASN A 174 18.51 -20.77 -22.51
CA ASN A 174 17.31 -21.22 -23.22
C ASN A 174 16.54 -20.09 -23.94
N GLY A 175 17.09 -18.86 -23.99
CA GLY A 175 16.44 -17.73 -24.68
C GLY A 175 15.30 -17.06 -23.91
N GLU A 176 15.09 -17.45 -22.64
CA GLU A 176 14.21 -16.72 -21.72
C GLU A 176 14.97 -15.53 -21.10
N TYR A 177 14.32 -14.38 -21.10
CA TYR A 177 14.83 -13.18 -20.43
C TYR A 177 14.14 -13.06 -19.06
N SER A 178 14.94 -13.00 -17.99
CA SER A 178 14.47 -12.65 -16.67
C SER A 178 15.08 -11.32 -16.25
N VAL A 179 14.24 -10.41 -15.76
CA VAL A 179 14.65 -9.12 -15.21
C VAL A 179 14.26 -9.09 -13.74
N GLU A 180 15.25 -8.94 -12.86
CA GLU A 180 15.04 -8.76 -11.43
C GLU A 180 15.06 -7.27 -11.08
N ILE A 181 13.94 -6.74 -10.61
CA ILE A 181 13.82 -5.34 -10.13
C ILE A 181 13.34 -5.38 -8.68
N GLY A 182 14.22 -5.02 -7.73
CA GLY A 182 13.85 -4.92 -6.31
C GLY A 182 13.37 -6.23 -5.68
N GLY A 183 13.91 -7.38 -6.13
CA GLY A 183 13.52 -8.71 -5.64
C GLY A 183 12.29 -9.31 -6.32
N ILE A 184 11.70 -8.62 -7.30
CA ILE A 184 10.62 -9.14 -8.15
C ILE A 184 11.24 -9.68 -9.45
N SER A 185 11.07 -10.98 -9.70
CA SER A 185 11.47 -11.63 -10.96
C SER A 185 10.31 -11.56 -11.95
N VAL A 186 10.49 -10.86 -13.07
CA VAL A 186 9.51 -10.80 -14.16
C VAL A 186 9.99 -11.70 -15.30
N HIS A 187 9.22 -12.73 -15.60
CA HIS A 187 9.46 -13.65 -16.71
C HIS A 187 8.60 -13.25 -17.90
N THR A 188 9.21 -12.89 -19.03
CA THR A 188 8.50 -12.60 -20.28
C THR A 188 8.90 -13.60 -21.34
N SER A 189 7.91 -14.31 -21.89
CA SER A 189 8.14 -15.24 -22.99
C SER A 189 8.35 -14.48 -24.31
N PRO A 190 9.38 -14.78 -25.12
CA PRO A 190 9.69 -14.06 -26.36
C PRO A 190 8.59 -14.13 -27.43
N SER A 191 7.64 -15.06 -27.32
CA SER A 191 6.61 -15.31 -28.34
C SER A 191 5.51 -14.24 -28.42
N GLN A 192 5.51 -13.26 -27.51
CA GLN A 192 4.46 -12.24 -27.40
C GLN A 192 4.89 -10.84 -27.89
N LEU A 193 6.18 -10.64 -28.18
CA LEU A 193 6.72 -9.33 -28.57
C LEU A 193 7.30 -9.40 -29.97
N SER A 194 6.93 -8.44 -30.80
CA SER A 194 7.54 -8.29 -32.11
C SER A 194 9.02 -7.91 -31.99
N SER A 195 9.81 -8.27 -33.01
CA SER A 195 11.23 -7.90 -33.07
C SER A 195 11.47 -6.38 -33.00
N GLN A 196 10.46 -5.55 -33.31
CA GLN A 196 10.52 -4.10 -33.15
C GLN A 196 10.38 -3.68 -31.69
N GLU A 197 9.43 -4.25 -30.94
CA GLU A 197 9.23 -3.93 -29.52
C GLU A 197 10.43 -4.34 -28.66
N ILE A 198 11.09 -5.46 -28.99
CA ILE A 198 12.31 -5.90 -28.31
C ILE A 198 13.45 -4.88 -28.53
N LYS A 199 13.60 -4.36 -29.76
CA LYS A 199 14.61 -3.33 -30.07
C LYS A 199 14.33 -2.02 -29.36
N GLU A 200 13.07 -1.62 -29.27
CA GLU A 200 12.66 -0.39 -28.57
C GLU A 200 12.90 -0.50 -27.06
N LEU A 201 12.60 -1.65 -26.45
CA LEU A 201 12.88 -1.91 -25.04
C LEU A 201 14.39 -1.90 -24.76
N ALA A 202 15.19 -2.54 -25.60
CA ALA A 202 16.65 -2.54 -25.46
C ALA A 202 17.23 -1.12 -25.55
N GLN A 203 16.73 -0.29 -26.48
CA GLN A 203 17.16 1.10 -26.62
C GLN A 203 16.76 1.96 -25.41
N LYS A 204 15.55 1.76 -24.86
CA LYS A 204 15.09 2.43 -23.64
C LYS A 204 15.96 2.07 -22.43
N VAL A 205 16.32 0.79 -22.29
CA VAL A 205 17.22 0.33 -21.21
C VAL A 205 18.59 0.98 -21.32
N LYS A 206 19.17 1.05 -22.54
CA LYS A 206 20.49 1.67 -22.77
C LYS A 206 20.52 3.17 -22.41
N VAL A 207 19.42 3.89 -22.65
CA VAL A 207 19.30 5.31 -22.24
C VAL A 207 19.19 5.43 -20.71
N LEU A 208 18.52 4.48 -20.05
CA LEU A 208 18.35 4.49 -18.59
C LEU A 208 19.60 4.02 -17.84
N SER A 209 20.43 3.15 -18.42
CA SER A 209 21.69 2.69 -17.79
C SER A 209 22.84 3.70 -17.87
N GLY A 210 22.70 4.76 -18.67
CA GLY A 210 23.72 5.80 -18.80
C GLY A 210 24.98 5.35 -19.56
N GLU A 211 24.96 4.18 -20.20
CA GLU A 211 26.02 3.69 -21.05
C GLU A 211 26.00 4.44 -22.39
N LYS A 212 26.87 5.45 -22.51
CA LYS A 212 27.14 6.14 -23.78
C LYS A 212 27.94 5.24 -24.73
#